data_AF-A0A2W6SQC5-F1
#
_entry.id   AF-A0A2W6SQC5-F1
#
_cell.length_a   1.000
_cell.length_b   1.000
_cell.length_c   1.000
_cell.angle_alpha   90.00
_cell.angle_beta   90.00
_cell.angle_gamma   90.00
#
_symmetry.space_group_name_H-M   'P 1'
#
loop_
_entity.id
_entity.type
_entity.pdbx_description
1 polymer ?
#
loop_
_entity_poly.entity_id
_entity_poly.type
_entity_poly.pdbx_seq_one_letter_code
_entity_poly.pdbx_strand_id
1 'polypeptide(L)'
;MKIGALWLKLQIACGDAVALGPGKADLLDAIAAQGSISAAARAMGMSYRRAWLLVDEMNRCFDPPLVETLKGGGVERGARVTPTGIDVLHAYREMERDAATISDRPAYARLRASLRAEPLPPG
;
A
#
# COMPACT_ATOMS: atom_id res chain seq x y z
N MET A 1 -2.26 -7.66 4.68
CA MET A 1 -2.53 -7.69 6.13
C MET A 1 -2.72 -9.13 6.62
N LYS A 2 -2.44 -9.38 7.92
CA LYS A 2 -2.65 -10.67 8.58
C LYS A 2 -3.65 -10.51 9.73
N ILE A 3 -4.69 -11.33 9.75
CA ILE A 3 -5.76 -11.31 10.75
C ILE A 3 -5.88 -12.72 11.33
N GLY A 4 -5.23 -12.99 12.45
CA GLY A 4 -5.08 -14.35 12.96
C GLY A 4 -4.41 -15.27 11.94
N ALA A 5 -5.13 -16.30 11.48
CA ALA A 5 -4.68 -17.25 10.45
C ALA A 5 -4.97 -16.78 9.01
N LEU A 6 -5.71 -15.68 8.82
CA LEU A 6 -6.08 -15.15 7.51
C LEU A 6 -5.02 -14.18 6.99
N TRP A 7 -4.55 -14.39 5.75
CA TRP A 7 -3.69 -13.45 5.04
C TRP A 7 -4.49 -12.84 3.89
N LEU A 8 -4.68 -11.53 3.90
CA LEU A 8 -5.37 -10.79 2.84
C LEU A 8 -4.41 -9.83 2.16
N LYS A 9 -4.40 -9.84 0.84
CA LYS A 9 -3.65 -8.90 0.01
C LYS A 9 -4.61 -8.25 -0.99
N LEU A 10 -4.97 -6.99 -0.73
CA LEU A 10 -5.82 -6.21 -1.62
C LEU A 10 -4.96 -5.48 -2.64
N GLN A 11 -5.20 -5.73 -3.93
CA GLN A 11 -4.49 -5.07 -5.02
C GLN A 11 -5.50 -4.56 -6.04
N ILE A 12 -5.34 -3.31 -6.47
CA ILE A 12 -6.13 -2.67 -7.51
C ILE A 12 -5.29 -2.66 -8.77
N ALA A 13 -5.87 -3.17 -9.87
CA ALA A 13 -5.21 -3.26 -11.17
C ALA A 13 -5.57 -2.07 -12.07
N CYS A 14 -4.66 -1.71 -12.96
CA CYS A 14 -4.89 -0.83 -14.11
C CYS A 14 -4.27 -1.55 -15.33
N GLY A 15 -5.11 -2.25 -16.10
CA GLY A 15 -4.61 -3.24 -17.07
C GLY A 15 -3.77 -4.31 -16.38
N ASP A 16 -2.57 -4.55 -16.89
CA ASP A 16 -1.61 -5.52 -16.32
C ASP A 16 -0.77 -4.96 -15.16
N ALA A 17 -0.89 -3.66 -14.86
CA ALA A 17 -0.15 -3.02 -13.78
C ALA A 17 -0.91 -3.11 -12.45
N VAL A 18 -0.18 -3.25 -11.35
CA VAL A 18 -0.75 -3.10 -10.00
C VAL A 18 -0.76 -1.62 -9.66
N ALA A 19 -1.88 -0.94 -9.92
CA ALA A 19 -2.06 0.48 -9.64
C ALA A 19 -1.86 0.80 -8.16
N LEU A 20 -2.48 0.02 -7.26
CA LEU A 20 -2.38 0.24 -5.82
C LEU A 20 -2.42 -1.08 -5.05
N GLY A 21 -1.72 -1.13 -3.93
CA GLY A 21 -1.66 -2.27 -3.01
C GLY A 21 -0.93 -1.87 -1.73
N PRO A 22 -0.69 -2.78 -0.77
CA PRO A 22 -0.28 -2.40 0.58
C PRO A 22 1.01 -1.59 0.58
N GLY A 23 2.04 -2.06 -0.14
CA GLY A 23 3.33 -1.37 -0.21
C GLY A 23 3.30 -0.02 -0.94
N LYS A 24 2.33 0.22 -1.83
CA LYS A 24 2.16 1.52 -2.49
C LYS A 24 1.37 2.49 -1.61
N ALA A 25 0.36 2.00 -0.89
CA ALA A 25 -0.36 2.77 0.11
C ALA A 25 0.57 3.20 1.26
N ASP A 26 1.40 2.28 1.77
CA ASP A 26 2.42 2.58 2.79
C ASP A 26 3.43 3.62 2.31
N LEU A 27 3.76 3.61 1.01
CA LEU A 27 4.64 4.61 0.41
C LEU A 27 3.97 6.00 0.31
N LEU A 28 2.68 6.06 -0.02
CA LEU A 28 1.93 7.33 0.01
C LEU A 28 1.89 7.90 1.43
N ASP A 29 1.58 7.09 2.45
CA ASP A 29 1.64 7.50 3.86
C ASP A 29 3.02 8.05 4.24
N ALA A 30 4.08 7.33 3.86
CA ALA A 30 5.44 7.75 4.14
C ALA A 30 5.82 9.05 3.41
N ILE A 31 5.38 9.26 2.16
CA ILE A 31 5.61 10.52 1.45
C ILE A 31 4.84 11.66 2.12
N ALA A 32 3.59 11.45 2.51
CA ALA A 32 2.78 12.45 3.21
C ALA A 32 3.43 12.87 4.54
N ALA A 33 3.98 11.92 5.30
CA ALA A 33 4.64 12.19 6.56
C ALA A 33 6.03 12.85 6.40
N GLN A 34 6.79 12.49 5.36
CA GLN A 34 8.19 12.89 5.21
C GLN A 34 8.43 14.04 4.23
N GLY A 35 7.45 14.38 3.38
CA GLY A 35 7.56 15.41 2.34
C GLY A 35 8.57 15.10 1.22
N SER A 36 9.04 13.86 1.11
CA SER A 36 10.05 13.47 0.13
C SER A 36 10.04 11.97 -0.17
N ILE A 37 10.18 11.60 -1.44
CA ILE A 37 10.35 10.20 -1.88
C ILE A 37 11.62 9.58 -1.29
N SER A 38 12.72 10.34 -1.17
CA SER A 38 13.99 9.80 -0.65
C SER A 38 13.96 9.58 0.87
N ALA A 39 13.22 10.42 1.61
CA ALA A 39 12.99 10.22 3.04
C ALA A 39 12.02 9.06 3.29
N ALA A 40 10.92 8.98 2.53
CA ALA A 40 9.99 7.85 2.57
C ALA A 40 10.68 6.51 2.27
N ALA A 41 11.51 6.46 1.22
CA ALA A 41 12.27 5.26 0.87
C ALA A 41 13.17 4.78 2.02
N ARG A 42 13.88 5.71 2.67
CA ARG A 42 14.73 5.41 3.85
C ARG A 42 13.89 4.91 5.02
N ALA A 43 12.77 5.57 5.33
CA ALA A 43 11.86 5.16 6.40
C ALA A 43 11.29 3.74 6.19
N MET A 44 11.05 3.37 4.94
CA MET A 44 10.54 2.04 4.56
C MET A 44 11.65 1.00 4.31
N GLY A 45 12.92 1.33 4.56
CA GLY A 45 14.03 0.39 4.34
C GLY A 45 14.22 -0.04 2.88
N MET A 46 13.89 0.81 1.91
CA MET A 46 14.02 0.53 0.49
C MET A 46 14.90 1.53 -0.26
N SER A 47 15.43 1.13 -1.42
CA SER A 47 16.19 2.04 -2.28
C SER A 47 15.32 3.16 -2.84
N TYR A 48 15.91 4.35 -3.06
CA TYR A 48 15.24 5.46 -3.74
C TYR A 48 14.69 5.05 -5.11
N ARG A 49 15.47 4.30 -5.92
CA ARG A 49 15.04 3.82 -7.24
C ARG A 49 13.74 2.99 -7.15
N ARG A 50 13.63 2.12 -6.14
CA ARG A 50 12.42 1.32 -5.92
C ARG A 50 11.22 2.20 -5.57
N ALA A 51 11.39 3.16 -4.66
CA ALA A 51 10.30 4.08 -4.30
C ALA A 51 9.85 4.93 -5.50
N TRP A 52 10.80 5.43 -6.30
CA TRP A 52 10.50 6.19 -7.51
C TRP A 52 9.71 5.36 -8.53
N LEU A 53 10.09 4.09 -8.79
CA LEU A 53 9.35 3.21 -9.70
C LEU A 53 7.91 2.95 -9.23
N LEU A 54 7.70 2.80 -7.91
CA LEU A 54 6.36 2.63 -7.35
C LEU A 54 5.51 3.90 -7.51
N VAL A 55 6.11 5.08 -7.31
CA VAL A 55 5.44 6.37 -7.54
C VAL A 55 5.10 6.57 -9.02
N ASP A 56 6.04 6.30 -9.92
CA ASP A 56 5.83 6.39 -11.37
C ASP A 56 4.69 5.47 -11.82
N GLU A 57 4.67 4.22 -11.36
CA GLU A 57 3.59 3.29 -11.68
C GLU A 57 2.23 3.78 -11.17
N MET A 58 2.15 4.32 -9.94
CA MET A 58 0.92 4.94 -9.43
C MET A 58 0.47 6.11 -10.30
N ASN A 59 1.36 7.07 -10.57
CA ASN A 59 1.03 8.25 -11.35
C ASN A 59 0.63 7.95 -12.79
N ARG A 60 1.07 6.82 -13.35
CA ARG A 60 0.63 6.36 -14.68
C ARG A 60 -0.72 5.65 -14.64
N CYS A 61 -1.15 5.14 -13.49
CA CYS A 61 -2.43 4.44 -13.33
C CYS A 61 -3.58 5.36 -12.90
N PHE A 62 -3.28 6.53 -12.35
CA PHE A 62 -4.27 7.47 -11.82
C PHE A 62 -4.16 8.83 -12.50
N ASP A 63 -5.32 9.43 -12.79
CA ASP A 63 -5.46 10.79 -13.30
C ASP A 63 -6.48 11.54 -12.44
N PRO A 64 -6.11 12.63 -11.74
CA PRO A 64 -4.77 13.23 -11.64
C PRO A 64 -3.72 12.34 -10.94
N PRO A 65 -2.40 12.62 -11.10
CA PRO A 65 -1.34 11.86 -10.44
C PRO A 65 -1.44 11.93 -8.91
N LEU A 66 -1.03 10.85 -8.23
CA LEU A 66 -1.13 10.74 -6.77
C LEU A 66 0.01 11.45 -6.02
N VAL A 67 1.17 11.57 -6.65
CA VAL A 67 2.35 12.24 -6.08
C VAL A 67 2.91 13.21 -7.10
N GLU A 68 3.19 14.44 -6.67
CA GLU A 68 3.88 15.42 -7.51
C GLU A 68 5.27 15.75 -6.95
N THR A 69 6.21 15.97 -7.87
CA THR A 69 7.56 16.42 -7.53
C THR A 69 7.63 17.93 -7.62
N LEU A 70 8.15 18.56 -6.57
CA LEU A 70 8.33 20.01 -6.54
C LEU A 70 9.62 20.35 -7.33
N LYS A 71 9.47 21.06 -8.44
CA LYS A 71 10.61 21.54 -9.24
C LYS A 71 11.14 22.85 -8.64
N GLY A 72 12.32 22.82 -8.03
CA GLY A 72 12.99 24.02 -7.52
C GLY A 72 14.41 23.75 -7.01
N GLY A 73 15.34 24.66 -7.30
CA GLY A 73 16.68 24.70 -6.71
C GLY A 73 16.66 25.50 -5.42
N GLY A 74 16.45 24.87 -4.27
CA GLY A 74 16.37 25.55 -2.98
C GLY A 74 15.92 24.66 -1.81
N VAL A 75 15.40 25.27 -0.75
CA VAL A 75 14.83 24.60 0.44
C VAL A 75 13.53 23.83 0.09
N GLU A 76 12.82 24.24 -0.96
CA GLU A 76 11.62 23.57 -1.48
C GLU A 76 11.93 22.42 -2.45
N ARG A 77 12.75 21.46 -2.01
CA ARG A 77 13.01 20.20 -2.73
C ARG A 77 12.21 19.08 -2.08
N GLY A 78 11.43 18.33 -2.85
CA GLY A 78 10.70 17.21 -2.29
C GLY A 78 9.62 16.63 -3.19
N ALA A 79 8.69 15.93 -2.55
CA ALA A 79 7.51 15.39 -3.19
C ALA A 79 6.34 15.52 -2.22
N ARG A 80 5.15 15.80 -2.74
CA ARG A 80 3.92 15.81 -1.95
C ARG A 80 2.92 14.84 -2.52
N VAL A 81 2.15 14.22 -1.64
CA VAL A 81 0.93 13.51 -2.05
C VAL A 81 -0.09 14.59 -2.46
N THR A 82 -0.67 14.43 -3.64
CA THR A 82 -1.68 15.35 -4.16
C THR A 82 -3.01 15.18 -3.41
N PRO A 83 -3.98 16.10 -3.53
CA PRO A 83 -5.31 15.88 -2.98
C PRO A 83 -5.93 14.55 -3.45
N THR A 84 -5.83 14.25 -4.75
CA THR A 84 -6.24 12.95 -5.32
C THR A 84 -5.50 11.78 -4.67
N GLY A 85 -4.19 11.92 -4.42
CA GLY A 85 -3.40 10.92 -3.71
C GLY A 85 -3.89 10.64 -2.29
N ILE A 86 -4.29 11.68 -1.54
CA ILE A 86 -4.86 11.55 -0.20
C ILE A 86 -6.21 10.84 -0.25
N ASP A 87 -7.09 11.25 -1.17
CA ASP A 87 -8.42 10.64 -1.32
C ASP A 87 -8.33 9.15 -1.68
N VAL A 88 -7.45 8.81 -2.64
CA VAL A 88 -7.20 7.42 -3.06
C VAL A 88 -6.61 6.60 -1.91
N LEU A 89 -5.68 7.16 -1.14
CA LEU A 89 -5.10 6.49 0.02
C LEU A 89 -6.18 6.22 1.08
N HIS A 90 -7.02 7.20 1.39
CA HIS A 90 -8.11 7.05 2.35
C HIS A 90 -9.10 5.97 1.92
N ALA A 91 -9.53 5.97 0.65
CA ALA A 91 -10.40 4.95 0.10
C ALA A 91 -9.77 3.55 0.18
N TYR A 92 -8.47 3.41 -0.12
CA TYR A 92 -7.78 2.13 0.01
C TYR A 92 -7.73 1.64 1.46
N ARG A 93 -7.43 2.53 2.42
CA ARG A 93 -7.43 2.19 3.85
C ARG A 93 -8.82 1.83 4.37
N GLU A 94 -9.87 2.42 3.81
CA GLU A 94 -11.26 2.03 4.07
C GLU A 94 -11.55 0.61 3.58
N MET A 95 -11.21 0.31 2.33
CA MET A 95 -11.34 -1.05 1.78
C MET A 95 -10.56 -2.09 2.61
N GLU A 96 -9.38 -1.73 3.11
CA GLU A 96 -8.60 -2.58 4.01
C GLU A 96 -9.34 -2.88 5.31
N ARG A 97 -9.97 -1.88 5.93
CA ARG A 97 -10.79 -2.06 7.14
C ARG A 97 -12.01 -2.92 6.86
N ASP A 98 -12.70 -2.68 5.76
CA ASP A 98 -13.89 -3.45 5.38
C ASP A 98 -13.56 -4.90 5.08
N ALA A 99 -12.48 -5.14 4.34
CA ALA A 99 -12.01 -6.50 4.06
C ALA A 99 -11.59 -7.23 5.34
N ALA A 100 -11.11 -6.51 6.36
CA ALA A 100 -10.76 -7.14 7.63
C ALA A 100 -11.99 -7.79 8.31
N THR A 101 -13.20 -7.26 8.11
CA THR A 101 -14.45 -7.83 8.65
C THR A 101 -14.78 -9.22 8.10
N ILE A 102 -14.09 -9.69 7.06
CA ILE A 102 -14.23 -11.07 6.56
C ILE A 102 -13.86 -12.09 7.65
N SER A 103 -12.98 -11.72 8.59
CA SER A 103 -12.67 -12.59 9.74
C SER A 103 -13.85 -12.79 10.69
N ASP A 104 -14.87 -11.95 10.63
CA ASP A 104 -16.01 -12.05 11.53
C ASP A 104 -17.11 -12.96 10.95
N ARG A 105 -16.92 -13.43 9.71
CA ARG A 105 -17.91 -14.27 9.03
C ARG A 105 -17.86 -15.71 9.55
N PRO A 106 -19.01 -16.39 9.73
CA PRO A 106 -19.05 -17.79 10.19
C PRO A 106 -18.21 -18.75 9.33
N ALA A 107 -18.01 -18.45 8.05
CA ALA A 107 -17.16 -19.23 7.16
C ALA A 107 -15.68 -19.24 7.63
N TYR A 108 -15.15 -18.10 8.08
CA TYR A 108 -13.80 -18.04 8.61
C TYR A 108 -13.66 -18.85 9.90
N ALA A 109 -14.64 -18.79 10.80
CA ALA A 109 -14.65 -19.60 12.02
C ALA A 109 -14.63 -21.11 11.72
N ARG A 110 -15.40 -21.56 10.73
CA ARG A 110 -15.38 -22.96 10.27
C ARG A 110 -14.02 -23.37 9.70
N LEU A 111 -13.41 -22.54 8.85
CA LEU A 111 -12.07 -22.81 8.32
C LEU A 111 -11.04 -22.90 9.45
N ARG A 112 -11.05 -21.93 10.37
CA ARG A 112 -10.13 -21.88 11.51
C ARG A 112 -10.25 -23.11 12.42
N ALA A 113 -11.47 -23.58 12.69
CA ALA A 113 -11.72 -24.75 13.51
C ALA A 113 -11.16 -26.06 12.89
N SER A 114 -10.96 -26.10 11.57
CA SER A 114 -10.41 -27.25 10.85
C SER A 114 -8.88 -27.19 10.69
N LEU A 115 -8.22 -26.10 11.07
CA LEU A 115 -6.76 -25.97 10.96
C LEU A 115 -6.03 -26.66 12.12
N ARG A 116 -4.87 -27.24 11.82
CA ARG A 116 -3.90 -27.66 12.84
C ARG A 116 -3.21 -26.44 13.43
N ALA A 117 -2.72 -26.57 14.66
CA ALA A 117 -1.86 -25.55 15.27
C ALA A 117 -0.54 -25.36 14.49
N GLU A 118 0.01 -26.47 13.99
CA GLU A 118 1.24 -26.51 13.19
C GLU A 118 1.08 -27.48 12.00
N PRO A 119 1.75 -27.21 10.87
CA PRO A 119 1.80 -28.16 9.76
C PRO A 119 2.54 -29.44 10.18
N LEU A 120 2.12 -30.58 9.64
CA LEU A 120 2.91 -31.81 9.79
C LEU A 120 4.26 -31.65 9.08
N PRO A 121 5.32 -32.33 9.56
CA PRO A 121 6.60 -32.33 8.85
C PRO A 121 6.41 -32.84 7.40
N PRO A 122 7.25 -32.40 6.45
CA PRO A 122 7.30 -33.02 5.13
C PRO A 122 7.53 -34.53 5.28
N GLY A 123 6.76 -35.32 4.53
CA GLY A 123 6.94 -36.77 4.46
C GLY A 123 8.21 -37.19 3.75
#